data_AF-A0A5S3QR05-F1
#
_entry.id   AF-A0A5S3QR05-F1
#
_cell.length_a   1.000
_cell.length_b   1.000
_cell.length_c   1.000
_cell.angle_alpha   90.00
_cell.angle_beta   90.00
_cell.angle_gamma   90.00
#
_symmetry.space_group_name_H-M   'P 1'
#
loop_
_entity.id
_entity.type
_entity.pdbx_description
1 polymer ?
#
loop_
_entity_poly.entity_id
_entity_poly.type
_entity_poly.pdbx_seq_one_letter_code
_entity_poly.pdbx_strand_id
1 'polypeptide(L)'
;MAIAVGYAVALLGTVIAYLLSEGKPKKTKYKVWGIALMLPISPALAFSIGLTYAVIVKNGWAALMMWYIFPLIFIIGLIMLLVGIFSKEEAK
;
A
#
# COMPACT_ATOMS: atom_id res chain seq x y z
N MET A 1 -5.25 20.00 -2.92
CA MET A 1 -5.80 19.48 -1.65
C MET A 1 -5.93 17.96 -1.67
N ALA A 2 -6.69 17.36 -2.61
CA ALA A 2 -6.87 15.89 -2.68
C ALA A 2 -5.58 15.06 -2.81
N ILE A 3 -4.60 15.52 -3.60
CA ILE A 3 -3.29 14.83 -3.77
C ILE A 3 -2.53 14.73 -2.44
N ALA A 4 -2.49 15.81 -1.66
CA ALA A 4 -1.79 15.84 -0.38
C ALA A 4 -2.44 14.89 0.65
N VAL A 5 -3.77 14.77 0.61
CA VAL A 5 -4.52 13.85 1.47
C VAL A 5 -4.13 12.40 1.20
N GLY A 6 -4.01 12.00 -0.06
CA GLY A 6 -3.64 10.62 -0.38
C GLY A 6 -2.22 10.27 0.07
N TYR A 7 -1.24 11.17 -0.07
CA TYR A 7 0.09 10.95 0.51
C TYR A 7 0.05 10.89 2.04
N ALA A 8 -0.75 11.72 2.70
CA ALA A 8 -0.92 11.67 4.15
C ALA A 8 -1.55 10.34 4.61
N VAL A 9 -2.57 9.83 3.91
CA VAL A 9 -3.18 8.53 4.19
C VAL A 9 -2.18 7.39 4.01
N ALA A 10 -1.37 7.43 2.95
CA ALA A 10 -0.33 6.44 2.73
C ALA A 10 0.69 6.44 3.88
N LEU A 11 1.17 7.63 4.28
CA LEU A 11 2.09 7.80 5.41
C LEU A 11 1.50 7.29 6.73
N LEU A 12 0.26 7.67 7.04
CA LEU A 12 -0.44 7.19 8.24
C LEU A 12 -0.62 5.67 8.20
N GLY A 13 -1.00 5.11 7.06
CA GLY A 13 -1.11 3.67 6.84
C GLY A 13 0.22 2.96 7.11
N THR A 14 1.33 3.53 6.66
CA THR A 14 2.69 3.01 6.92
C THR A 14 3.04 3.08 8.41
N VAL A 15 2.79 4.20 9.09
CA VAL A 15 3.06 4.36 10.53
C VAL A 15 2.25 3.37 11.35
N ILE A 16 0.95 3.24 11.08
CA ILE A 16 0.07 2.29 11.77
C ILE A 16 0.53 0.85 11.51
N ALA A 17 0.87 0.50 10.28
CA ALA A 17 1.39 -0.82 9.94
C ALA A 17 2.70 -1.13 10.69
N TYR A 18 3.60 -0.15 10.78
CA TYR A 18 4.83 -0.27 11.55
C TYR A 18 4.54 -0.57 13.02
N LEU A 19 3.73 0.27 13.68
CA LEU A 19 3.36 0.12 15.10
C LEU A 19 2.68 -1.23 15.38
N LEU A 20 1.81 -1.69 14.49
CA LEU A 20 1.12 -2.99 14.64
C LEU A 20 2.04 -4.19 14.38
N SER A 21 3.14 -3.99 13.66
CA SER A 21 4.10 -5.03 13.29
C SER A 21 5.31 -5.12 14.24
N GLU A 22 5.57 -4.08 15.03
CA GLU A 22 6.72 -4.00 15.92
C GLU A 22 6.68 -5.09 17.00
N GLY A 23 7.81 -5.76 17.24
CA GLY A 23 7.92 -6.88 18.19
C GLY A 23 7.15 -8.16 17.81
N LYS A 24 6.41 -8.18 16.70
CA LYS A 24 5.65 -9.36 16.25
C LYS A 24 6.51 -10.34 15.45
N PRO A 25 6.17 -11.64 15.43
CA PRO A 25 6.86 -12.62 14.58
C PRO A 25 6.71 -12.28 13.10
N LYS A 26 7.67 -12.74 12.28
CA LYS A 26 7.74 -12.45 10.83
C LYS A 26 6.44 -12.72 10.09
N LYS A 27 5.76 -13.83 10.43
CA LYS A 27 4.43 -14.19 9.92
C LYS A 27 3.38 -13.09 10.12
N THR A 28 3.29 -12.55 11.34
CA THR A 28 2.34 -11.48 11.68
C THR A 28 2.71 -10.17 10.98
N LYS A 29 4.00 -9.85 10.88
CA LYS A 29 4.46 -8.67 10.11
C LYS A 29 3.97 -8.73 8.67
N TYR A 30 4.12 -9.88 8.00
CA TYR A 30 3.64 -10.07 6.63
C TYR A 30 2.12 -9.88 6.48
N LYS A 31 1.32 -10.37 7.43
CA LYS A 31 -0.14 -10.13 7.41
C LYS A 31 -0.49 -8.64 7.55
N VAL A 32 0.10 -7.97 8.53
CA VAL A 32 -0.14 -6.55 8.81
C VAL A 32 0.23 -5.69 7.60
N TRP A 33 1.43 -5.90 7.06
CA TRP A 33 1.90 -5.17 5.87
C TRP A 33 1.12 -5.52 4.62
N GLY A 34 0.71 -6.77 4.44
CA GLY A 34 -0.14 -7.17 3.33
C GLY A 34 -1.48 -6.43 3.31
N ILE A 35 -2.17 -6.39 4.45
CA ILE A 35 -3.43 -5.65 4.60
C ILE A 35 -3.21 -4.14 4.41
N ALA A 36 -2.16 -3.58 5.02
CA ALA A 36 -1.85 -2.15 4.90
C ALA A 36 -1.54 -1.74 3.46
N LEU A 37 -0.80 -2.56 2.71
CA LEU A 37 -0.51 -2.33 1.30
C LEU A 37 -1.78 -2.40 0.44
N MET A 38 -2.64 -3.39 0.68
CA MET A 38 -3.89 -3.54 -0.06
C MET A 38 -4.89 -2.41 0.19
N LEU A 39 -5.14 -2.05 1.45
CA LEU A 39 -6.31 -1.25 1.81
C LEU A 39 -6.01 0.25 1.85
N PRO A 40 -5.23 0.80 2.79
CA PRO A 40 -4.97 2.23 2.82
C PRO A 40 -3.88 2.67 1.82
N ILE A 41 -2.79 1.91 1.66
CA ILE A 41 -1.60 2.43 0.95
C ILE A 41 -1.77 2.40 -0.57
N SER A 42 -2.17 1.26 -1.17
CA SER A 42 -2.26 1.14 -2.62
C SER A 42 -3.25 2.10 -3.28
N PRO A 43 -4.51 2.27 -2.83
CA PRO A 43 -5.39 3.23 -3.47
C PRO A 43 -4.91 4.66 -3.23
N ALA A 44 -4.45 4.99 -2.01
CA ALA A 44 -4.01 6.34 -1.70
C ALA A 44 -2.78 6.76 -2.53
N LEU A 45 -1.78 5.90 -2.69
CA LEU A 45 -0.62 6.16 -3.55
C LEU A 45 -1.01 6.19 -5.03
N ALA A 46 -1.81 5.25 -5.50
CA ALA A 46 -2.22 5.22 -6.91
C ALA A 46 -2.96 6.49 -7.31
N PHE A 47 -3.93 6.94 -6.51
CA PHE A 47 -4.64 8.20 -6.74
C PHE A 47 -3.70 9.40 -6.65
N SER A 48 -2.84 9.48 -5.64
CA SER A 48 -1.94 10.62 -5.45
C SER A 48 -0.95 10.75 -6.60
N ILE A 49 -0.31 9.65 -7.00
CA ILE A 49 0.68 9.64 -8.07
C ILE A 49 0.01 9.89 -9.42
N GLY A 50 -1.12 9.22 -9.71
CA GLY A 50 -1.85 9.41 -10.96
C GLY A 50 -2.31 10.86 -11.15
N LEU A 51 -2.89 11.47 -10.12
CA LEU A 51 -3.30 12.87 -10.16
C LEU A 51 -2.11 13.84 -10.23
N THR A 52 -1.02 13.55 -9.50
CA THR A 52 0.21 14.36 -9.58
C THR A 52 0.74 14.37 -11.01
N TYR A 53 0.81 13.20 -11.63
CA TYR A 53 1.29 13.05 -13.00
C TYR A 53 0.38 13.80 -13.99
N ALA A 54 -0.94 13.66 -13.87
CA ALA A 54 -1.91 14.37 -14.71
C ALA A 54 -1.77 15.90 -14.65
N VAL A 55 -1.45 16.45 -13.47
CA VAL A 55 -1.19 17.88 -13.28
C VAL A 55 0.12 18.30 -13.97
N ILE A 56 1.19 17.51 -13.82
CA ILE A 56 2.49 17.78 -14.43
C ILE A 56 2.38 17.84 -15.96
N VAL A 57 1.73 16.84 -16.56
CA VAL A 57 1.57 16.77 -18.02
C VAL A 57 0.38 17.57 -18.56
N LYS A 58 -0.39 18.23 -17.67
CA LYS A 58 -1.59 19.02 -17.98
C LYS A 58 -2.63 18.23 -18.81
N ASN A 59 -2.79 16.95 -18.52
CA ASN A 59 -3.71 16.05 -19.22
C ASN A 59 -4.46 15.14 -18.23
N GLY A 60 -5.79 15.29 -18.15
CA GLY A 60 -6.63 14.50 -17.25
C GLY A 60 -6.60 12.99 -17.53
N TRP A 61 -6.40 12.57 -18.79
CA TRP A 61 -6.28 11.16 -19.15
C TRP A 61 -5.05 10.49 -18.56
N ALA A 62 -4.00 11.26 -18.27
CA ALA A 62 -2.80 10.74 -17.64
C ALA A 62 -3.05 10.28 -16.18
N ALA A 63 -4.16 10.69 -15.56
CA ALA A 63 -4.57 10.17 -14.26
C ALA A 63 -4.87 8.67 -14.29
N LEU A 64 -5.21 8.10 -15.46
CA LEU A 64 -5.42 6.66 -15.64
C LEU A 64 -4.16 5.83 -15.35
N MET A 65 -2.98 6.45 -15.22
CA MET A 65 -1.78 5.79 -14.72
C MET A 65 -2.01 5.10 -13.37
N MET A 66 -2.96 5.60 -12.56
CA MET A 66 -3.39 4.96 -11.32
C MET A 66 -3.86 3.51 -11.51
N TRP A 67 -4.39 3.14 -12.68
CA TRP A 67 -4.84 1.77 -13.00
C TRP A 67 -3.69 0.78 -13.13
N TYR A 68 -2.46 1.25 -13.32
CA TYR A 68 -1.27 0.39 -13.31
C TYR A 68 -0.61 0.36 -11.94
N ILE A 69 -0.56 1.52 -11.27
CA ILE A 69 0.06 1.66 -9.95
C ILE A 69 -0.74 0.90 -8.89
N PHE A 70 -2.07 0.99 -8.91
CA PHE A 70 -2.92 0.33 -7.92
C PHE A 70 -2.74 -1.20 -7.94
N PRO A 71 -2.93 -1.93 -9.06
CA PRO A 71 -2.75 -3.37 -9.08
C PRO A 71 -1.34 -3.80 -8.73
N LEU A 72 -0.32 -3.04 -9.14
CA LEU A 72 1.07 -3.37 -8.81
C LEU A 72 1.30 -3.41 -7.29
N ILE A 73 0.92 -2.34 -6.59
CA ILE A 73 1.10 -2.26 -5.13
C ILE A 73 0.16 -3.25 -4.42
N PHE A 74 -1.06 -3.40 -4.93
CA PHE A 74 -2.04 -4.34 -4.38
C PHE A 74 -1.55 -5.80 -4.46
N ILE A 75 -0.97 -6.20 -5.60
CA ILE A 75 -0.41 -7.55 -5.80
C ILE A 75 0.76 -7.79 -4.84
N ILE A 76 1.62 -6.79 -4.61
CA ILE A 76 2.69 -6.90 -3.60
C ILE A 76 2.08 -7.13 -2.21
N GLY A 77 1.04 -6.37 -1.85
CA GLY A 77 0.29 -6.58 -0.61
C GLY A 77 -0.34 -7.98 -0.53
N LEU A 78 -0.88 -8.48 -1.64
CA LEU A 78 -1.44 -9.84 -1.76
C LEU A 78 -0.41 -10.92 -1.53
N ILE A 79 0.74 -10.82 -2.17
CA ILE A 79 1.84 -11.76 -1.96
C ILE A 79 2.27 -11.75 -0.49
N MET A 80 2.46 -10.56 0.11
CA MET A 80 2.81 -10.46 1.53
C MET A 80 1.75 -11.08 2.44
N LEU A 81 0.47 -10.83 2.20
CA LEU A 81 -0.61 -11.40 2.99
C LEU A 81 -0.64 -12.93 2.88
N LEU A 82 -0.52 -13.47 1.66
CA LEU A 82 -0.49 -14.91 1.42
C LEU A 82 0.71 -15.57 2.12
N VAL A 83 1.91 -14.97 2.05
CA VAL A 83 3.08 -15.42 2.79
C VAL A 83 2.78 -15.40 4.30
N GLY A 84 2.19 -14.33 4.82
CA GLY A 84 1.81 -14.24 6.24
C GLY A 84 0.75 -15.27 6.67
N ILE A 85 -0.13 -15.70 5.78
CA ILE A 85 -1.14 -16.72 6.08
C ILE A 85 -0.53 -18.12 6.03
N PHE A 86 0.18 -18.45 4.95
CA PHE A 86 0.69 -19.79 4.66
C PHE A 86 2.05 -20.09 5.27
N SER A 87 2.80 -19.10 5.76
CA SER A 87 4.02 -19.36 6.53
C SER A 87 3.66 -20.22 7.75
N LYS A 88 4.29 -21.39 7.84
CA LYS A 88 4.26 -22.20 9.06
C LYS A 88 4.92 -21.39 10.18
N GLU A 89 4.43 -21.54 11.40
CA GLU A 89 5.16 -21.02 12.55
C GLU A 89 6.54 -21.69 12.54
N GLU A 90 7.60 -20.88 12.51
CA GLU A 90 8.93 -21.39 12.86
C GLU A 90 8.80 -21.89 14.29
N ALA A 91 8.83 -23.22 14.46
CA ALA A 91 8.89 -23.85 15.75
C ALA A 91 10.12 -23.27 16.46
N LYS A 92 9.87 -22.49 17.52
CA LYS A 92 10.90 -21.94 18.37
C LYS A 92 11.40 -23.00 19.33
#